data_AF-A0A915K6H2-F1
#
_entry.id   AF-A0A915K6H2-F1
#
_cell.length_a   1.000
_cell.length_b   1.000
_cell.length_c   1.000
_cell.angle_alpha   90.00
_cell.angle_beta   90.00
_cell.angle_gamma   90.00
#
_symmetry.space_group_name_H-M   'P 1'
#
loop_
_entity.id
_entity.type
_entity.pdbx_description
1 polymer ?
#
loop_
_entity_poly.entity_id
_entity_poly.type
_entity_poly.pdbx_seq_one_letter_code
_entity_poly.pdbx_strand_id
1 'polypeptide(L)'
;MADDWNERNGGKTTISVGSMELKRSKKSSDSDFQNESAVLRKMNKKFHFVEFVDMGVYYGFCFIVMQLLGPNLSQLRKMRRDNKFSTSTSLRLSLQCFEAIESLHEVGLIHRDIKPTNFAIGCNETNTTRVYLLDFGLVRRYLNSDGTHRKSRGRVPFRDWLSLRGKLW
;
A
#
# COMPACT_ATOMS: atom_id res chain seq x y z
N MET A 1 -11.66 -12.01 -29.93
CA MET A 1 -11.87 -10.78 -29.13
C MET A 1 -11.21 -10.95 -27.77
N ALA A 2 -9.92 -11.27 -27.78
CA ALA A 2 -9.13 -11.52 -26.59
C ALA A 2 -7.82 -10.78 -26.80
N ASP A 3 -7.92 -9.46 -26.83
CA ASP A 3 -6.84 -8.60 -27.28
C ASP A 3 -6.41 -7.64 -26.19
N ASP A 4 -5.09 -7.54 -26.10
CA ASP A 4 -4.31 -6.49 -25.46
C ASP A 4 -4.06 -6.59 -23.95
N TRP A 5 -3.37 -7.66 -23.55
CA TRP A 5 -2.73 -7.81 -22.25
C TRP A 5 -1.44 -7.00 -22.18
N ASN A 6 -1.57 -5.68 -21.95
CA ASN A 6 -0.44 -4.76 -21.92
C ASN A 6 0.46 -5.01 -20.70
N GLU A 7 1.64 -5.59 -20.97
CA GLU A 7 2.79 -5.72 -20.08
C GLU A 7 3.33 -4.33 -19.69
N ARG A 8 2.92 -3.78 -18.54
CA ARG A 8 3.70 -2.72 -17.88
C ARG A 8 3.73 -2.91 -16.36
N ASN A 9 4.95 -3.11 -15.85
CA ASN A 9 5.41 -3.10 -14.45
C ASN A 9 5.47 -4.45 -13.72
N GLY A 10 6.59 -5.18 -13.93
CA GLY A 10 7.27 -5.88 -12.85
C GLY A 10 6.47 -6.93 -12.06
N GLY A 11 5.67 -7.75 -12.74
CA GLY A 11 5.12 -8.99 -12.17
C GLY A 11 4.04 -8.83 -11.10
N LYS A 12 3.47 -7.63 -10.91
CA LYS A 12 2.26 -7.41 -10.11
C LYS A 12 1.11 -6.95 -11.02
N THR A 13 -0.06 -7.58 -10.90
CA THR A 13 -1.26 -7.25 -11.68
C THR A 13 -2.44 -7.10 -10.74
N THR A 14 -3.24 -6.05 -10.95
CA THR A 14 -4.47 -5.82 -10.21
C THR A 14 -5.66 -6.15 -11.10
N ILE A 15 -6.65 -6.88 -10.57
CA ILE A 15 -7.93 -7.18 -11.24
C ILE A 15 -9.07 -6.78 -10.32
N SER A 16 -10.08 -6.10 -10.84
CA SER A 16 -11.29 -5.75 -10.09
C SER A 16 -12.38 -6.78 -10.34
N VAL A 17 -13.04 -7.26 -9.28
CA VAL A 17 -14.16 -8.19 -9.33
C VAL A 17 -15.27 -7.65 -8.43
N GLY A 18 -16.32 -7.09 -9.03
CA GLY A 18 -17.36 -6.38 -8.26
C GLY A 18 -16.75 -5.23 -7.43
N SER A 19 -17.04 -5.19 -6.13
CA SER A 19 -16.48 -4.21 -5.17
C SER A 19 -15.15 -4.63 -4.55
N MET A 20 -14.45 -5.62 -5.13
CA MET A 20 -13.20 -6.17 -4.62
C MET A 20 -12.04 -6.00 -5.61
N GLU A 21 -10.84 -5.91 -5.08
CA GLU A 21 -9.59 -5.82 -5.81
C GLU A 21 -8.71 -7.06 -5.51
N LEU A 22 -8.25 -7.72 -6.56
CA LEU A 22 -7.31 -8.82 -6.54
C LEU A 22 -5.92 -8.30 -6.92
N LYS A 23 -4.99 -8.28 -5.96
CA LYS A 23 -3.57 -8.04 -6.21
C LYS A 23 -2.87 -9.37 -6.44
N ARG A 24 -2.40 -9.62 -7.66
CA ARG A 24 -1.60 -10.78 -8.07
C ARG A 24 -0.12 -10.41 -8.10
N SER A 25 0.75 -11.31 -7.66
CA SER A 25 2.19 -11.22 -7.92
C SER A 25 2.76 -12.56 -8.37
N LYS A 26 3.73 -12.54 -9.30
CA LYS A 26 4.66 -13.68 -9.45
C LYS A 26 5.33 -13.93 -8.10
N LYS A 27 5.82 -15.15 -7.85
CA LYS A 27 6.54 -15.55 -6.64
C LYS A 27 7.81 -14.70 -6.43
N SER A 28 7.64 -13.44 -6.00
CA SER A 28 8.63 -12.67 -5.27
C SER A 28 8.71 -13.29 -3.87
N SER A 29 9.86 -13.15 -3.20
CA SER A 29 10.16 -13.86 -1.94
C SER A 29 8.93 -13.99 -1.06
N ASP A 30 8.56 -15.23 -0.69
CA ASP A 30 7.35 -15.54 0.10
C ASP A 30 7.20 -14.62 1.32
N SER A 31 8.33 -14.10 1.85
CA SER A 31 8.41 -13.11 2.92
C SER A 31 7.61 -11.82 2.68
N ASP A 32 7.65 -11.21 1.50
CA ASP A 32 6.99 -9.91 1.27
C ASP A 32 5.48 -10.05 1.15
N PHE A 33 5.01 -11.13 0.51
CA PHE A 33 3.58 -11.47 0.44
C PHE A 33 3.02 -11.80 1.83
N GLN A 34 3.73 -12.60 2.61
CA GLN A 34 3.34 -12.91 3.99
C GLN A 34 3.36 -11.65 4.88
N ASN A 35 4.34 -10.77 4.71
CA ASN A 35 4.40 -9.50 5.43
C ASN A 35 3.23 -8.58 5.07
N GLU A 36 2.96 -8.38 3.77
CA GLU A 36 1.86 -7.52 3.32
C GLU A 36 0.50 -8.02 3.83
N SER A 37 0.22 -9.32 3.68
CA SER A 37 -1.03 -9.91 4.17
C SER A 37 -1.17 -9.86 5.69
N ALA A 38 -0.09 -10.06 6.45
CA ALA A 38 -0.10 -9.94 7.91
C ALA A 38 -0.45 -8.52 8.37
N VAL A 39 0.12 -7.50 7.71
CA VAL A 39 -0.20 -6.09 8.01
C VAL A 39 -1.65 -5.77 7.65
N LEU A 40 -2.13 -6.20 6.48
CA LEU A 40 -3.52 -6.00 6.06
C LEU A 40 -4.51 -6.64 7.04
N ARG A 41 -4.26 -7.88 7.48
CA ARG A 41 -5.07 -8.55 8.50
C ARG A 41 -5.06 -7.80 9.83
N LYS A 42 -3.90 -7.32 10.27
CA LYS A 42 -3.75 -6.58 11.54
C LYS A 42 -4.45 -5.23 11.53
N MET A 43 -4.51 -4.57 10.37
CA MET A 43 -5.12 -3.25 10.21
C MET A 43 -6.56 -3.32 9.67
N ASN A 44 -7.12 -4.52 9.53
CA ASN A 44 -8.40 -4.74 8.86
C ASN A 44 -9.51 -3.87 9.48
N LYS A 45 -10.30 -3.21 8.61
CA LYS A 45 -11.43 -2.34 8.96
C LYS A 45 -11.11 -1.07 9.76
N LYS A 46 -9.83 -0.75 10.01
CA LYS A 46 -9.44 0.55 10.57
C LYS A 46 -9.71 1.70 9.58
N PHE A 47 -9.86 2.93 10.09
CA PHE A 47 -10.38 4.05 9.30
C PHE A 47 -9.54 4.43 8.06
N HIS A 48 -8.24 4.17 7.98
CA HIS A 48 -7.46 4.44 6.75
C HIS A 48 -6.92 3.20 6.06
N PHE A 49 -7.55 2.05 6.31
CA PHE A 49 -7.09 0.75 5.85
C PHE A 49 -8.22 0.02 5.14
N VAL A 50 -7.87 -0.68 4.07
CA VAL A 50 -8.81 -1.47 3.26
C VAL A 50 -9.35 -2.65 4.06
N GLU A 51 -10.57 -3.07 3.73
CA GLU A 51 -11.06 -4.36 4.18
C GLU A 51 -10.25 -5.48 3.51
N PHE A 52 -9.57 -6.28 4.33
CA PHE A 52 -8.94 -7.53 3.91
C PHE A 52 -10.01 -8.61 3.84
N VAL A 53 -10.08 -9.31 2.71
CA VAL A 53 -11.07 -10.38 2.49
C VAL A 53 -10.40 -11.75 2.52
N ASP A 54 -9.45 -12.00 1.63
CA ASP A 54 -8.81 -13.31 1.54
C ASP A 54 -7.41 -13.24 0.92
N MET A 55 -6.65 -14.33 1.01
CA MET A 55 -5.36 -14.49 0.36
C MET A 55 -5.09 -15.96 0.02
N GLY A 56 -4.24 -16.20 -0.97
CA GLY A 56 -3.82 -17.56 -1.26
C GLY A 56 -2.74 -17.66 -2.31
N VAL A 57 -2.47 -18.89 -2.70
CA VAL A 57 -1.54 -19.23 -3.78
C VAL A 57 -2.28 -20.10 -4.79
N TYR A 58 -2.26 -19.71 -6.06
CA TYR A 58 -2.91 -20.45 -7.15
C TYR A 58 -1.97 -20.53 -8.35
N TYR A 59 -1.67 -21.74 -8.83
CA TYR A 59 -0.68 -22.02 -9.89
C TYR A 59 0.64 -21.25 -9.72
N GLY A 60 1.17 -21.19 -8.49
CA GLY A 60 2.43 -20.50 -8.20
C GLY A 60 2.37 -18.97 -8.15
N PHE A 61 1.16 -18.39 -8.21
CA PHE A 61 0.93 -16.95 -8.02
C PHE A 61 0.32 -16.70 -6.66
N CYS A 62 0.86 -15.73 -5.94
CA CYS A 62 0.28 -15.26 -4.69
C CYS A 62 -0.77 -14.19 -4.99
N PHE A 63 -1.89 -14.24 -4.28
CA PHE A 63 -2.99 -13.28 -4.43
C PHE A 63 -3.50 -12.76 -3.08
N ILE A 64 -3.93 -11.49 -3.08
CA ILE A 64 -4.64 -10.84 -1.97
C ILE A 64 -5.93 -10.28 -2.54
N VAL A 65 -7.04 -10.57 -1.86
CA VAL A 65 -8.36 -10.01 -2.13
C VAL A 65 -8.68 -8.99 -1.05
N MET A 66 -8.98 -7.76 -1.47
CA MET A 66 -9.29 -6.65 -0.57
C MET A 66 -10.37 -5.73 -1.17
N GLN A 67 -10.83 -4.76 -0.39
CA GLN A 67 -11.74 -3.72 -0.87
C GLN A 67 -11.19 -3.02 -2.12
N LEU A 68 -12.04 -2.85 -3.14
CA LEU A 68 -11.74 -2.01 -4.30
C LEU A 68 -11.71 -0.54 -3.91
N LEU A 69 -10.72 0.19 -4.42
CA LEU A 69 -10.57 1.63 -4.21
C LEU A 69 -10.60 2.40 -5.53
N GLY A 70 -10.78 3.70 -5.41
CA GLY A 70 -10.68 4.65 -6.50
C GLY A 70 -9.22 5.05 -6.81
N PRO A 71 -9.03 6.12 -7.59
CA PRO A 71 -7.70 6.56 -8.00
C PRO A 71 -6.80 6.93 -6.82
N ASN A 72 -5.49 6.70 -6.98
CA ASN A 72 -4.50 7.17 -6.01
C ASN A 72 -4.30 8.69 -6.08
N LEU A 73 -3.71 9.29 -5.03
CA LEU A 73 -3.54 10.74 -4.96
C LEU A 73 -2.68 11.30 -6.11
N SER A 74 -1.75 10.51 -6.67
CA SER A 74 -0.99 10.90 -7.85
C SER A 74 -1.87 10.99 -9.10
N GLN A 75 -2.78 10.03 -9.29
CA GLN A 75 -3.75 10.03 -10.38
C GLN A 75 -4.78 11.16 -10.20
N LEU A 76 -5.35 11.33 -9.01
CA LEU A 76 -6.29 12.42 -8.71
C LEU A 76 -5.68 13.79 -8.98
N ARG A 77 -4.40 13.97 -8.63
CA ARG A 77 -3.67 15.22 -8.92
C ARG A 77 -3.59 15.48 -10.42
N LYS A 78 -3.26 14.45 -11.22
CA LYS A 78 -3.16 14.54 -12.69
C LYS A 78 -4.51 14.80 -13.37
N MET A 79 -5.62 14.43 -12.74
CA MET A 79 -6.97 14.71 -13.25
C MET A 79 -7.39 16.17 -13.05
N ARG A 80 -6.65 16.96 -12.27
CA ARG A 80 -6.91 18.40 -12.10
C ARG A 80 -6.35 19.17 -13.30
N ARG A 81 -7.07 20.22 -13.76
CA ARG A 81 -6.63 21.10 -14.88
C ARG A 81 -5.17 21.53 -14.78
N ASP A 82 -4.71 21.88 -13.59
CA ASP A 82 -3.36 22.41 -13.35
C ASP A 82 -2.37 21.36 -12.82
N ASN A 83 -2.72 20.07 -12.84
CA ASN A 83 -1.94 18.99 -12.23
C ASN A 83 -1.55 19.24 -10.75
N LYS A 84 -2.39 20.00 -10.03
CA LYS A 84 -2.19 20.37 -8.62
C LYS A 84 -3.53 20.35 -7.88
N PHE A 85 -3.44 20.09 -6.58
CA PHE A 85 -4.55 20.31 -5.66
C PHE A 85 -4.59 21.78 -5.21
N SER A 86 -5.77 22.26 -4.83
CA SER A 86 -5.88 23.52 -4.10
C SER A 86 -5.31 23.35 -2.69
N THR A 87 -4.92 24.44 -2.03
CA THR A 87 -4.40 24.42 -0.66
C THR A 87 -5.37 23.72 0.30
N SER A 88 -6.67 24.01 0.22
CA SER A 88 -7.71 23.35 1.03
C SER A 88 -7.73 21.83 0.84
N THR A 89 -7.67 21.37 -0.41
CA THR A 89 -7.66 19.92 -0.70
C THR A 89 -6.37 19.27 -0.23
N SER A 90 -5.21 19.91 -0.46
CA SER A 90 -3.93 19.42 0.03
C SER A 90 -3.93 19.25 1.55
N LEU A 91 -4.39 20.24 2.31
CA LEU A 91 -4.46 20.16 3.77
C LEU A 91 -5.37 19.02 4.26
N ARG A 92 -6.56 18.88 3.67
CA ARG A 92 -7.50 17.80 4.02
C ARG A 92 -6.96 16.41 3.70
N LEU A 93 -6.27 16.26 2.56
CA LEU A 93 -5.63 14.99 2.21
C LEU A 93 -4.45 14.70 3.12
N SER A 94 -3.60 15.69 3.41
CA SER A 94 -2.45 15.55 4.31
C SER A 94 -2.87 15.12 5.70
N LEU A 95 -3.96 15.69 6.25
CA LEU A 95 -4.48 15.30 7.55
C LEU A 95 -4.82 13.80 7.60
N GLN A 96 -5.62 13.31 6.65
CA GLN A 96 -5.97 11.89 6.57
C GLN A 96 -4.76 10.98 6.32
N CYS A 97 -3.79 11.43 5.51
CA CYS A 97 -2.53 10.69 5.34
C CYS A 97 -1.78 10.55 6.67
N PHE A 98 -1.74 11.60 7.49
CA PHE A 98 -1.10 11.56 8.80
C PHE A 98 -1.86 10.69 9.79
N GLU A 99 -3.19 10.76 9.83
CA GLU A 99 -4.04 9.88 10.65
C GLU A 99 -3.81 8.39 10.31
N ALA A 100 -3.64 8.07 9.02
CA ALA A 100 -3.30 6.72 8.56
C ALA A 100 -1.92 6.26 9.04
N ILE A 101 -0.92 7.13 8.94
CA ILE A 101 0.46 6.85 9.36
C ILE A 101 0.52 6.68 10.88
N GLU A 102 -0.14 7.55 11.63
CA GLU A 102 -0.25 7.50 13.09
C GLU A 102 -0.87 6.16 13.53
N SER A 103 -2.01 5.79 12.95
CA SER A 103 -2.67 4.50 13.22
C SER A 103 -1.77 3.28 12.98
N LEU A 104 -0.86 3.36 11.99
CA LEU A 104 0.13 2.32 11.70
C LEU A 104 1.25 2.32 12.74
N HIS A 105 1.71 3.51 13.15
CA HIS A 105 2.75 3.68 14.15
C HIS A 105 2.31 3.21 15.54
N GLU A 106 1.06 3.47 15.95
CA GLU A 106 0.47 3.00 17.20
C GLU A 106 0.60 1.48 17.40
N VAL A 107 0.56 0.71 16.31
CA VAL A 107 0.69 -0.75 16.36
C VAL A 107 2.13 -1.24 16.23
N GLY A 108 3.10 -0.32 16.32
CA GLY A 108 4.54 -0.56 16.28
C GLY A 108 5.12 -0.81 14.88
N LEU A 109 4.41 -0.42 13.82
CA LEU A 109 4.79 -0.64 12.43
C LEU A 109 5.18 0.68 11.75
N ILE A 110 6.14 0.64 10.83
CA ILE A 110 6.55 1.77 9.99
C ILE A 110 6.41 1.40 8.52
N HIS A 111 5.82 2.28 7.71
CA HIS A 111 5.50 2.00 6.30
C HIS A 111 6.73 1.91 5.39
N ARG A 112 7.68 2.84 5.57
CA ARG A 112 8.94 3.02 4.79
C ARG A 112 8.82 3.38 3.30
N ASP A 113 7.62 3.41 2.73
CA ASP A 113 7.39 3.86 1.34
C ASP A 113 6.20 4.82 1.27
N ILE A 114 6.36 6.01 1.85
CA ILE A 114 5.32 7.05 1.88
C ILE A 114 5.44 7.90 0.62
N LYS A 115 4.45 7.78 -0.26
CA LYS A 115 4.36 8.54 -1.51
C LYS A 115 2.90 8.61 -2.00
N PRO A 116 2.52 9.61 -2.83
CA PRO A 116 1.12 9.78 -3.27
C PRO A 116 0.50 8.60 -4.00
N THR A 117 1.30 7.70 -4.61
CA THR A 117 0.77 6.50 -5.27
C THR A 117 0.31 5.42 -4.30
N ASN A 118 0.74 5.49 -3.04
CA ASN A 118 0.40 4.55 -1.96
C ASN A 118 -0.76 5.05 -1.09
N PHE A 119 -1.43 6.12 -1.53
CA PHE A 119 -2.67 6.61 -0.91
C PHE A 119 -3.75 6.67 -1.98
N ALA A 120 -4.92 6.09 -1.72
CA ALA A 120 -6.05 6.11 -2.64
C ALA A 120 -7.33 6.55 -1.95
N ILE A 121 -8.32 6.96 -2.74
CA ILE A 121 -9.65 7.30 -2.22
C ILE A 121 -10.59 6.10 -2.31
N GLY A 122 -11.67 6.10 -1.54
CA GLY A 122 -12.75 5.14 -1.74
C GLY A 122 -13.45 5.32 -3.09
N CYS A 123 -14.08 4.27 -3.61
CA CYS A 123 -14.84 4.30 -4.86
C CYS A 123 -16.36 4.27 -4.66
N ASN A 124 -16.85 4.09 -3.43
CA ASN A 124 -18.27 4.05 -3.12
C ASN A 124 -18.74 5.45 -2.68
N GLU A 125 -20.02 5.76 -2.90
CA GLU A 125 -20.60 7.07 -2.57
C GLU A 125 -20.32 7.51 -1.12
N THR A 126 -20.30 6.56 -0.19
CA THR A 126 -20.08 6.80 1.25
C THR A 126 -18.61 7.01 1.63
N ASN A 127 -17.64 6.72 0.76
CA ASN A 127 -16.21 6.76 1.09
C ASN A 127 -15.32 7.47 0.05
N THR A 128 -15.90 8.17 -0.93
CA THR A 128 -15.16 8.92 -1.96
C THR A 128 -14.22 10.01 -1.43
N THR A 129 -14.46 10.49 -0.21
CA THR A 129 -13.63 11.52 0.45
C THR A 129 -12.60 10.94 1.41
N ARG A 130 -12.65 9.63 1.67
CA ARG A 130 -11.81 8.92 2.62
C ARG A 130 -10.53 8.42 1.95
N VAL A 131 -9.39 8.67 2.58
CA VAL A 131 -8.07 8.22 2.13
C VAL A 131 -7.72 6.87 2.74
N TYR A 132 -7.10 6.01 1.95
CA TYR A 132 -6.66 4.67 2.31
C TYR A 132 -5.17 4.53 2.02
N LEU A 133 -4.41 4.01 2.99
CA LEU A 133 -3.00 3.68 2.85
C LEU A 133 -2.85 2.29 2.21
N LEU A 134 -1.91 2.17 1.26
CA LEU A 134 -1.69 0.99 0.42
C LEU A 134 -0.21 0.59 0.35
N ASP A 135 0.01 -0.64 -0.13
CA ASP A 135 1.31 -1.25 -0.42
C ASP A 135 2.21 -1.48 0.80
N PHE A 136 1.86 -2.51 1.57
CA PHE A 136 2.53 -2.84 2.83
C PHE A 136 3.77 -3.74 2.67
N GLY A 137 4.23 -4.02 1.45
CA GLY A 137 5.36 -4.92 1.20
C GLY A 137 6.65 -4.49 1.93
N LEU A 138 6.87 -3.19 2.06
CA LEU A 138 8.03 -2.63 2.75
C LEU A 138 7.78 -2.33 4.24
N VAL A 139 6.60 -2.59 4.79
CA VAL A 139 6.32 -2.29 6.20
C VAL A 139 7.16 -3.17 7.11
N ARG A 140 7.66 -2.62 8.23
CA ARG A 140 8.43 -3.37 9.23
C ARG A 140 8.09 -2.91 10.65
N ARG A 141 8.35 -3.76 11.64
CA ARG A 141 8.29 -3.37 13.06
C ARG A 141 9.43 -2.42 13.42
N TYR A 142 9.11 -1.28 14.02
CA TYR A 142 10.09 -0.35 14.60
C TYR A 142 10.11 -0.39 16.14
N LEU A 143 9.11 -0.99 16.76
CA LEU A 143 9.07 -1.28 18.20
C LEU A 143 9.41 -2.74 18.49
N ASN A 144 10.16 -2.95 19.56
CA ASN A 144 10.38 -4.23 20.23
C ASN A 144 9.08 -4.70 20.93
N SER A 145 9.07 -5.93 21.46
CA SER A 145 7.95 -6.46 22.22
C SER A 145 7.67 -5.72 23.53
N ASP A 146 8.70 -5.08 24.09
CA ASP A 146 8.65 -4.26 25.30
C ASP A 146 8.24 -2.79 25.04
N GLY A 147 7.91 -2.45 23.79
CA GLY A 147 7.55 -1.08 23.39
C GLY A 147 8.75 -0.15 23.17
N THR A 148 9.98 -0.62 23.35
CA THR A 148 11.18 0.20 23.09
C THR A 148 11.47 0.30 21.59
N HIS A 149 12.09 1.40 21.17
CA HIS A 149 12.51 1.56 19.79
C HIS A 149 13.63 0.57 19.44
N ARG A 150 13.48 -0.12 18.30
CA ARG A 150 14.56 -0.94 17.74
C ARG A 150 15.75 -0.06 17.45
N LYS A 151 16.95 -0.50 17.88
CA LYS A 151 18.19 0.23 17.62
C LYS A 151 18.37 0.46 16.12
N SER A 152 18.78 1.68 15.77
CA SER A 152 19.20 1.99 14.41
C SER A 152 20.33 1.04 14.00
N ARG A 153 20.36 0.65 12.72
CA ARG A 153 21.35 -0.29 12.18
C ARG A 153 22.79 0.28 12.10
N GLY A 154 23.08 1.39 12.76
CA GLY A 154 24.35 2.10 12.64
C GLY A 154 24.55 2.63 11.22
N ARG A 155 25.81 2.81 10.79
CA ARG A 155 26.13 3.18 9.40
C ARG A 155 25.74 2.05 8.45
N VAL A 156 24.69 2.28 7.68
CA VAL A 156 24.40 1.47 6.48
C VAL A 156 25.09 2.13 5.28
N PRO A 157 25.87 1.38 4.47
CA PRO A 157 26.40 1.90 3.22
C PRO A 157 25.25 2.38 2.34
N PHE A 158 25.42 3.55 1.71
CA PHE A 158 24.49 3.98 0.68
C PHE A 158 24.41 2.91 -0.40
N ARG A 159 23.22 2.36 -0.63
CA ARG A 159 22.93 1.46 -1.73
C ARG A 159 22.05 2.21 -2.71
N ASP A 160 22.49 2.29 -3.96
CA ASP A 160 21.72 2.92 -5.03
C ASP A 160 20.29 2.38 -5.08
N TRP A 161 19.37 3.25 -5.48
CA TRP A 161 17.93 2.94 -5.52
C TRP A 161 17.58 1.71 -6.38
N LEU A 162 18.42 1.39 -7.38
CA LEU A 162 18.33 0.19 -8.22
C LEU A 162 18.76 -1.09 -7.49
N SER A 163 19.71 -1.00 -6.55
CA SER A 163 20.23 -2.12 -5.76
C SER A 163 19.21 -2.63 -4.73
N LEU A 164 18.30 -1.76 -4.28
CA LEU A 164 17.31 -2.07 -3.23
C LEU A 164 16.13 -2.93 -3.69
N ARG A 165 15.93 -3.16 -5.00
CA ARG A 165 14.86 -4.04 -5.52
C ARG A 165 15.21 -5.53 -5.53
N GLY A 166 16.49 -5.88 -5.39
CA GLY A 166 16.98 -7.19 -5.84
C GLY A 166 17.27 -8.24 -4.77
N LYS A 167 17.64 -7.86 -3.56
CA LYS A 167 17.98 -8.78 -2.45
C LYS A 167 18.35 -7.94 -1.24
N LEU A 168 17.52 -8.02 -0.20
CA LEU A 168 17.83 -7.88 1.22
C LEU A 168 16.48 -7.65 1.92
N TRP A 169 15.85 -8.73 2.37
CA TRP A 169 15.51 -9.05 3.78
C TRP A 169 14.91 -10.45 3.78
#